data_AF-Q8KEV1-F1
#
_entry.id   AF-Q8KEV1-F1
#
_cell.length_a   1.000
_cell.length_b   1.000
_cell.length_c   1.000
_cell.angle_alpha   90.00
_cell.angle_beta   90.00
_cell.angle_gamma   90.00
#
_symmetry.space_group_name_H-M   'P 1'
#
loop_
_entity.id
_entity.type
_entity.pdbx_description
1 polymer ?
#
loop_
_entity_poly.entity_id
_entity_poly.type
_entity_poly.pdbx_seq_one_letter_code
_entity_poly.pdbx_strand_id
1 'polypeptide(L)'
;MKSQMKMDYQKIKKRLGYSFAFVFGFFFGISTCVNFTIDAKWTDFVSLAFTAAGVALGYITFFRWWRNKKKDDSYRVSKDYLNALNEVQEVIREIDFQYFYLCPAPGLLVEGDEVSFKRIKQVDQLSHQLYLCRVNLVNAKSELNFWDVNLSAAFEKEHEELLKCLANLKVVMTGLSSQLFHYYKNHSNEYMTEIDRHKKMFNGYLKSIRDILNKRRSLKFDGIFTFK
;
A
#
# COMPACT_ATOMS: atom_id res chain seq x y z
N MET A 1 -7.25 3.89 23.14
CA MET A 1 -5.82 4.13 23.42
C MET A 1 -5.33 3.69 24.80
N LYS A 2 -5.92 4.11 25.94
CA LYS A 2 -5.45 3.69 27.30
C LYS A 2 -5.55 2.18 27.59
N SER A 3 -6.43 1.45 26.90
CA SER A 3 -6.65 0.00 27.10
C SER A 3 -5.60 -0.87 26.39
N GLN A 4 -5.19 -0.53 25.17
CA GLN A 4 -4.12 -1.24 24.43
C GLN A 4 -2.76 -1.10 25.11
N MET A 5 -2.42 0.09 25.63
CA MET A 5 -1.18 0.28 26.41
C MET A 5 -1.12 -0.60 27.66
N LYS A 6 -2.25 -0.86 28.33
CA LYS A 6 -2.29 -1.77 29.49
C LYS A 6 -2.05 -3.24 29.10
N MET A 7 -2.54 -3.67 27.93
CA MET A 7 -2.30 -5.02 27.42
C MET A 7 -0.83 -5.25 27.03
N ASP A 8 -0.19 -4.28 26.37
CA ASP A 8 1.23 -4.39 26.03
C ASP A 8 2.13 -4.34 27.26
N TYR A 9 1.78 -3.51 28.25
CA TYR A 9 2.51 -3.48 29.53
C TYR A 9 2.41 -4.81 30.28
N GLN A 10 1.25 -5.47 30.28
CA GLN A 10 1.10 -6.81 30.87
C GLN A 10 1.84 -7.90 30.10
N LYS A 11 1.86 -7.86 28.76
CA LYS A 11 2.66 -8.79 27.94
C LYS A 11 4.16 -8.61 28.15
N ILE A 12 4.62 -7.36 28.27
CA ILE A 12 6.01 -7.03 28.60
C ILE A 12 6.36 -7.52 30.00
N LYS A 13 5.49 -7.31 31.00
CA LYS A 13 5.71 -7.78 32.38
C LYS A 13 5.73 -9.31 32.48
N LYS A 14 4.88 -10.01 31.72
CA LYS A 14 4.93 -11.48 31.59
C LYS A 14 6.23 -11.95 30.92
N ARG A 15 6.66 -11.34 29.82
CA ARG A 15 7.93 -11.68 29.14
C ARG A 15 9.16 -11.41 30.01
N LEU A 16 9.19 -10.27 30.71
CA LEU A 16 10.20 -9.97 31.72
C LEU A 16 10.16 -10.97 32.89
N GLY A 17 8.97 -11.38 33.32
CA GLY A 17 8.80 -12.42 34.34
C GLY A 17 9.35 -13.78 33.91
N TYR A 18 9.13 -14.19 32.66
CA TYR A 18 9.71 -15.42 32.11
C TYR A 18 11.24 -15.32 31.95
N SER A 19 11.77 -14.17 31.52
CA SER A 19 13.22 -13.94 31.48
C SER A 19 13.83 -13.94 32.88
N PHE A 20 13.15 -13.34 33.87
CA PHE A 20 13.60 -13.33 35.26
C PHE A 20 13.53 -14.73 35.88
N ALA A 21 12.48 -15.50 35.60
CA ALA A 21 12.34 -16.89 36.03
C ALA A 21 13.37 -17.83 35.34
N PHE A 22 13.75 -17.56 34.09
CA PHE A 22 14.83 -18.28 33.41
C PHE A 22 16.18 -17.97 34.05
N VAL A 23 16.47 -16.70 34.34
CA VAL A 23 17.70 -16.29 35.05
C VAL A 23 17.72 -16.87 36.46
N PHE A 24 16.62 -16.77 37.22
CA PHE A 24 16.50 -17.36 38.55
C PHE A 24 16.60 -18.89 38.53
N GLY A 25 15.96 -19.54 37.56
CA GLY A 25 16.02 -21.00 37.36
C GLY A 25 17.41 -21.47 36.93
N PHE A 26 18.14 -20.66 36.17
CA PHE A 26 19.53 -20.89 35.83
C PHE A 26 20.44 -20.75 37.07
N PHE A 27 20.27 -19.70 37.88
CA PHE A 27 21.00 -19.53 39.13
C PHE A 27 20.66 -20.60 40.19
N PHE A 28 19.39 -21.03 40.28
CA PHE A 28 18.98 -22.14 41.16
C PHE A 28 19.50 -23.49 40.66
N GLY A 29 19.48 -23.72 39.35
CA GLY A 29 20.08 -24.90 38.73
C GLY A 29 21.57 -25.00 39.04
N ILE A 30 22.29 -23.88 38.96
CA ILE A 30 23.70 -23.78 39.37
C ILE A 30 23.85 -24.02 40.87
N SER A 31 22.99 -23.47 41.73
CA SER A 31 23.09 -23.69 43.19
C SER A 31 22.85 -25.15 43.59
N THR A 32 22.01 -25.89 42.85
CA THR A 32 21.86 -27.34 43.02
C THR A 32 23.02 -28.15 42.45
N CYS A 33 23.76 -27.63 41.47
CA CYS A 33 25.00 -28.23 40.96
C CYS A 33 26.22 -28.00 41.86
N VAL A 34 26.15 -27.09 42.84
CA VAL A 34 27.25 -26.85 43.81
C VAL A 34 27.55 -28.11 44.64
N ASN A 35 26.55 -28.98 44.88
CA ASN A 35 26.77 -30.28 45.53
C ASN A 35 27.44 -31.32 44.62
N PHE A 36 27.69 -31.01 43.35
CA PHE A 36 28.33 -31.89 42.35
C PHE A 36 29.72 -31.42 41.88
N THR A 37 30.18 -30.22 42.26
CA THR A 37 31.45 -29.66 41.77
C THR A 37 32.41 -29.39 42.91
N ILE A 38 33.23 -30.39 43.22
CA ILE A 38 34.26 -30.37 44.26
C ILE A 38 35.43 -29.40 43.90
N ASP A 39 35.46 -28.81 42.70
CA ASP A 39 36.63 -28.03 42.18
C ASP A 39 36.28 -26.71 41.45
N ALA A 40 35.11 -26.11 41.71
CA ALA A 40 34.72 -24.87 41.03
C ALA A 40 35.53 -23.65 41.53
N LYS A 41 36.31 -23.01 40.64
CA LYS A 41 37.09 -21.80 40.96
C LYS A 41 36.20 -20.56 40.85
N TRP A 42 36.49 -19.51 41.64
CA TRP A 42 35.74 -18.25 41.57
C TRP A 42 35.74 -17.61 40.17
N THR A 43 36.77 -17.89 39.37
CA THR A 43 36.86 -17.53 37.95
C THR A 43 35.74 -18.14 37.10
N ASP A 44 35.25 -19.33 37.45
CA ASP A 44 34.16 -20.00 36.72
C ASP A 44 32.82 -19.29 36.96
N PHE A 45 32.59 -18.80 38.17
CA PHE A 45 31.43 -17.95 38.49
C PHE A 45 31.47 -16.61 37.76
N VAL A 46 32.65 -15.96 37.71
CA VAL A 46 32.83 -14.70 36.99
C VAL A 46 32.65 -14.90 35.49
N SER A 47 33.23 -15.95 34.92
CA SER A 47 33.07 -16.33 33.50
C SER A 47 31.61 -16.58 33.14
N LEU A 48 30.87 -17.30 33.99
CA LEU A 48 29.46 -17.58 33.79
C LEU A 48 28.61 -16.30 33.89
N ALA A 49 28.91 -15.39 34.82
CA ALA A 49 28.22 -14.10 34.93
C ALA A 49 28.48 -13.21 33.69
N PHE A 50 29.71 -13.12 33.20
CA PHE A 50 30.03 -12.38 31.98
C PHE A 50 29.39 -13.00 30.74
N THR A 51 29.36 -14.33 30.65
CA THR A 51 28.70 -15.05 29.56
C THR A 51 27.19 -14.79 29.58
N ALA A 52 26.54 -14.84 30.75
CA ALA A 52 25.12 -14.52 30.89
C ALA A 52 24.82 -13.06 30.52
N ALA A 53 25.66 -12.12 30.93
CA ALA A 53 25.54 -10.70 30.55
C ALA A 53 25.71 -10.50 29.03
N GLY A 54 26.69 -11.17 28.42
CA GLY A 54 26.92 -11.15 26.98
C GLY A 54 25.72 -11.69 26.19
N VAL A 55 25.14 -12.81 26.63
CA VAL A 55 23.92 -13.38 26.02
C VAL A 55 22.73 -12.44 26.19
N ALA A 56 22.55 -11.82 27.36
CA ALA A 56 21.48 -10.85 27.60
C ALA A 56 21.62 -9.61 26.70
N LEU A 57 22.83 -9.06 26.57
CA LEU A 57 23.11 -7.94 25.66
C LEU A 57 22.90 -8.32 24.19
N GLY A 58 23.35 -9.51 23.78
CA GLY A 58 23.09 -10.04 22.45
C GLY A 58 21.60 -10.15 22.16
N TYR A 59 20.82 -10.68 23.10
CA TYR A 59 19.36 -10.78 23.00
C TYR A 59 18.71 -9.40 22.89
N ILE A 60 19.04 -8.44 23.77
CA ILE A 60 18.48 -7.08 23.73
C ILE A 60 18.80 -6.40 22.39
N THR A 61 20.05 -6.52 21.93
CA THR A 61 20.51 -5.92 20.68
C THR A 61 19.77 -6.52 19.48
N PHE A 62 19.64 -7.85 19.45
CA PHE A 62 18.89 -8.55 18.41
C PHE A 62 17.42 -8.10 18.38
N PHE A 63 16.74 -8.05 19.53
CA PHE A 63 15.35 -7.60 19.60
C PHE A 63 15.15 -6.14 19.16
N ARG A 64 16.09 -5.27 19.52
CA ARG A 64 16.07 -3.87 19.10
C ARG A 64 16.30 -3.74 17.59
N TRP A 65 17.26 -4.49 17.05
CA TRP A 65 17.51 -4.55 15.61
C TRP A 65 16.29 -5.06 14.85
N TRP A 66 15.71 -6.17 15.29
CA TRP A 66 14.52 -6.78 14.69
C TRP A 66 13.33 -5.81 14.65
N ARG A 67 13.05 -5.14 15.78
CA ARG A 67 11.98 -4.14 15.86
C ARG A 67 12.22 -2.96 14.91
N ASN A 68 13.45 -2.46 14.84
CA ASN A 68 13.80 -1.37 13.93
C ASN A 68 13.65 -1.81 12.47
N LYS A 69 14.09 -3.02 12.11
CA LYS A 69 13.94 -3.57 10.76
C LYS A 69 12.48 -3.69 10.36
N LYS A 70 11.63 -4.24 11.22
CA LYS A 70 10.19 -4.31 10.96
C LYS A 70 9.58 -2.92 10.71
N LYS A 71 9.98 -1.92 11.49
CA LYS A 71 9.53 -0.54 11.32
C LYS A 71 9.97 0.02 9.96
N ASP A 72 11.22 -0.18 9.57
CA ASP A 72 11.74 0.28 8.27
C ASP A 72 11.01 -0.38 7.09
N ASP A 73 10.77 -1.69 7.15
CA ASP A 73 10.01 -2.42 6.12
C ASP A 73 8.55 -1.95 6.04
N SER A 74 7.92 -1.67 7.20
CA SER A 74 6.56 -1.10 7.27
C SER A 74 6.47 0.26 6.55
N TYR A 75 7.49 1.12 6.72
CA TYR A 75 7.56 2.38 6.00
C TYR A 75 7.80 2.19 4.50
N ARG A 76 8.62 1.22 4.11
CA ARG A 76 8.86 0.90 2.70
C ARG A 76 7.55 0.51 2.02
N VAL A 77 6.80 -0.42 2.60
CA VAL A 77 5.53 -0.89 2.04
C VAL A 77 4.48 0.23 1.99
N SER A 78 4.47 1.12 2.98
CA SER A 78 3.64 2.34 2.95
C SER A 78 3.97 3.24 1.76
N LYS A 79 5.26 3.39 1.41
CA LYS A 79 5.67 4.14 0.22
C LYS A 79 5.29 3.41 -1.06
N ASP A 80 5.43 2.10 -1.10
CA ASP A 80 5.07 1.29 -2.27
C ASP A 80 3.57 1.42 -2.59
N TYR A 81 2.72 1.45 -1.56
CA TYR A 81 1.30 1.76 -1.74
C TYR A 81 1.04 3.18 -2.28
N LEU A 82 1.75 4.19 -1.78
CA LEU A 82 1.64 5.56 -2.31
C LEU A 82 2.13 5.66 -3.76
N ASN A 83 3.16 4.91 -4.13
CA ASN A 83 3.68 4.82 -5.49
C ASN A 83 2.65 4.18 -6.41
N ALA A 84 2.00 3.08 -6.00
CA ALA A 84 0.92 2.45 -6.77
C ALA A 84 -0.25 3.43 -7.03
N LEU A 85 -0.60 4.27 -6.04
CA LEU A 85 -1.59 5.35 -6.24
C LEU A 85 -1.13 6.42 -7.24
N ASN A 86 0.16 6.76 -7.24
CA ASN A 86 0.71 7.73 -8.19
C ASN A 86 0.73 7.17 -9.61
N GLU A 87 1.09 5.90 -9.79
CA GLU A 87 1.03 5.22 -11.09
C GLU A 87 -0.39 5.26 -11.68
N VAL A 88 -1.40 4.98 -10.85
CA VAL A 88 -2.81 5.12 -11.25
C VAL A 88 -3.10 6.56 -11.72
N GLN A 89 -2.63 7.57 -10.97
CA GLN A 89 -2.83 8.98 -11.32
C GLN A 89 -2.19 9.34 -12.67
N GLU A 90 -0.98 8.85 -12.93
CA GLU A 90 -0.24 9.11 -14.17
C GLU A 90 -0.93 8.47 -15.39
N VAL A 91 -1.31 7.19 -15.28
CA VAL A 91 -2.03 6.49 -16.36
C VAL A 91 -3.35 7.17 -16.66
N ILE A 92 -4.09 7.59 -15.63
CA ILE A 92 -5.34 8.33 -15.79
C ILE A 92 -5.12 9.67 -16.51
N ARG A 93 -4.06 10.40 -16.17
CA ARG A 93 -3.72 11.67 -16.82
C ARG A 93 -3.44 11.47 -18.30
N GLU A 94 -2.70 10.41 -18.63
CA GLU A 94 -2.41 10.06 -20.02
C GLU A 94 -3.68 9.67 -20.78
N ILE A 95 -4.57 8.88 -20.17
CA ILE A 95 -5.87 8.53 -20.78
C ILE A 95 -6.73 9.78 -21.04
N ASP A 96 -6.81 10.70 -20.08
CA ASP A 96 -7.56 11.95 -20.23
C ASP A 96 -7.00 12.80 -21.37
N PHE A 97 -5.67 12.88 -21.48
CA PHE A 97 -4.99 13.55 -22.57
C PHE A 97 -5.34 12.94 -23.93
N GLN A 98 -5.31 11.61 -24.06
CA GLN A 98 -5.68 10.95 -25.32
C GLN A 98 -7.15 11.22 -25.70
N TYR A 99 -8.08 11.11 -24.75
CA TYR A 99 -9.50 11.38 -25.03
C TYR A 99 -9.81 12.85 -25.29
N PHE A 100 -9.00 13.79 -24.79
CA PHE A 100 -9.19 15.21 -25.06
C PHE A 100 -9.05 15.52 -26.57
N TYR A 101 -8.10 14.89 -27.25
CA TYR A 101 -7.91 15.07 -28.70
C TYR A 101 -8.77 14.14 -29.55
N LEU A 102 -9.14 12.97 -29.01
CA LEU A 102 -9.93 11.97 -29.73
C LEU A 102 -11.44 12.25 -29.73
N CYS A 103 -11.97 12.95 -28.73
CA CYS A 103 -13.40 13.27 -28.69
C CYS A 103 -13.67 14.52 -29.54
N PRO A 104 -14.50 14.46 -30.59
CA PRO A 104 -14.87 15.63 -31.36
C PRO A 104 -15.62 16.63 -30.47
N ALA A 105 -15.16 17.88 -30.47
CA ALA A 105 -15.75 18.98 -29.71
C ALA A 105 -15.81 20.24 -30.57
N PRO A 106 -16.81 21.13 -30.37
CA PRO A 106 -16.90 22.38 -31.12
C PRO A 106 -15.60 23.19 -30.99
N GLY A 107 -15.00 23.55 -32.12
CA GLY A 107 -13.74 24.32 -32.17
C GLY A 107 -12.45 23.48 -32.08
N LEU A 108 -12.53 22.15 -31.96
CA LEU A 108 -11.37 21.28 -32.08
C LEU A 108 -11.22 20.82 -33.54
N LEU A 109 -10.00 20.86 -34.08
CA LEU A 109 -9.71 20.25 -35.38
C LEU A 109 -9.80 18.73 -35.25
N VAL A 110 -10.68 18.11 -36.05
CA VAL A 110 -10.79 16.64 -36.11
C VAL A 110 -9.52 16.10 -36.75
N GLU A 111 -8.79 15.25 -36.02
CA GLU A 111 -7.59 14.58 -36.53
C GLU A 111 -7.94 13.60 -37.66
N GLY A 112 -6.99 13.38 -38.58
CA GLY A 112 -7.15 12.40 -39.66
C GLY A 112 -7.29 10.97 -39.13
N ASP A 113 -7.98 10.12 -39.88
CA ASP A 113 -8.42 8.80 -39.41
C ASP A 113 -7.28 7.89 -38.95
N GLU A 114 -6.14 7.89 -39.66
CA GLU A 114 -4.97 7.10 -39.26
C GLU A 114 -4.44 7.47 -37.86
N VAL A 115 -4.43 8.77 -37.55
CA VAL A 115 -3.99 9.28 -36.24
C VAL A 115 -5.01 8.90 -35.17
N SER A 116 -6.30 9.07 -35.47
CA SER A 116 -7.40 8.71 -34.59
C SER A 116 -7.40 7.21 -34.24
N PHE A 117 -7.22 6.33 -35.23
CA PHE A 117 -7.11 4.88 -34.99
C PHE A 117 -5.86 4.51 -34.17
N LYS A 118 -4.73 5.18 -34.41
CA LYS A 118 -3.52 4.98 -33.61
C LYS A 118 -3.74 5.38 -32.14
N ARG A 119 -4.44 6.50 -31.88
CA ARG A 119 -4.81 6.93 -30.52
C ARG A 119 -5.79 5.96 -29.86
N ILE A 120 -6.80 5.47 -30.58
CA ILE A 120 -7.71 4.44 -30.04
C ILE A 120 -6.93 3.20 -29.58
N LYS A 121 -5.96 2.75 -30.39
CA LYS A 121 -5.07 1.63 -30.01
C LYS A 121 -4.22 1.96 -28.78
N GLN A 122 -3.70 3.17 -28.68
CA GLN A 122 -2.94 3.61 -27.51
C GLN A 122 -3.81 3.66 -26.25
N VAL A 123 -5.06 4.12 -26.36
CA VAL A 123 -6.03 4.13 -25.25
C VAL A 123 -6.33 2.70 -24.77
N ASP A 124 -6.42 1.73 -25.67
CA ASP A 124 -6.59 0.32 -25.28
C ASP A 124 -5.39 -0.22 -24.50
N GLN A 125 -4.17 0.10 -24.93
CA GLN A 125 -2.94 -0.22 -24.18
C GLN A 125 -2.94 0.43 -22.79
N LEU A 126 -3.31 1.70 -22.70
CA LEU A 126 -3.42 2.43 -21.42
C LEU A 126 -4.53 1.86 -20.53
N SER A 127 -5.63 1.38 -21.12
CA SER A 127 -6.70 0.69 -20.40
C SER A 127 -6.22 -0.62 -19.76
N HIS A 128 -5.40 -1.38 -20.48
CA HIS A 128 -4.74 -2.56 -19.93
C HIS A 128 -3.76 -2.18 -18.81
N GLN A 129 -2.95 -1.13 -19.01
CA GLN A 129 -2.03 -0.63 -17.98
C GLN A 129 -2.78 -0.16 -16.73
N LEU A 130 -3.91 0.52 -16.88
CA LEU A 130 -4.77 0.94 -15.77
C LEU A 130 -5.29 -0.25 -14.96
N TYR A 131 -5.64 -1.35 -15.66
CA TYR A 131 -6.01 -2.60 -15.01
C TYR A 131 -4.86 -3.18 -14.17
N LEU A 132 -3.63 -3.22 -14.73
CA LEU A 132 -2.45 -3.67 -13.99
C LEU A 132 -2.17 -2.80 -12.77
N CYS A 133 -2.23 -1.46 -12.90
CA CYS A 133 -2.05 -0.54 -11.79
C CYS A 133 -3.12 -0.75 -10.69
N ARG A 134 -4.37 -1.03 -11.07
CA ARG A 134 -5.43 -1.38 -10.11
C ARG A 134 -5.11 -2.67 -9.34
N VAL A 135 -4.64 -3.71 -10.03
CA VAL A 135 -4.22 -4.97 -9.38
C VAL A 135 -3.05 -4.73 -8.44
N ASN A 136 -2.04 -3.97 -8.87
CA ASN A 136 -0.90 -3.60 -8.04
C ASN A 136 -1.34 -2.82 -6.79
N LEU A 137 -2.31 -1.93 -6.91
CA LEU A 137 -2.86 -1.18 -5.77
C LEU A 137 -3.54 -2.10 -4.74
N VAL A 138 -4.26 -3.13 -5.18
CA VAL A 138 -4.85 -4.15 -4.30
C VAL A 138 -3.75 -4.97 -3.61
N ASN A 139 -2.74 -5.39 -4.36
CA ASN A 139 -1.61 -6.16 -3.81
C ASN A 139 -0.80 -5.34 -2.80
N ALA A 140 -0.56 -4.06 -3.09
CA ALA A 140 0.11 -3.15 -2.17
C ALA A 140 -0.69 -2.98 -0.86
N LYS A 141 -2.03 -2.91 -0.94
CA LYS A 141 -2.88 -2.89 0.25
C LYS A 141 -2.78 -4.18 1.06
N SER A 142 -2.79 -5.36 0.42
CA SER A 142 -2.61 -6.61 1.15
C SER A 142 -1.24 -6.69 1.83
N GLU A 143 -0.20 -6.15 1.20
CA GLU A 143 1.14 -6.12 1.75
C GLU A 143 1.22 -5.19 2.98
N LEU A 144 0.52 -4.05 3.00
CA LEU A 144 0.43 -3.20 4.19
C LEU A 144 -0.02 -4.01 5.41
N ASN A 145 -1.10 -4.78 5.25
CA ASN A 145 -1.67 -5.58 6.33
C ASN A 145 -0.70 -6.65 6.83
N PHE A 146 0.10 -7.24 5.94
CA PHE A 146 1.14 -8.20 6.31
C PHE A 146 2.22 -7.57 7.22
N TRP A 147 2.57 -6.30 6.99
CA TRP A 147 3.55 -5.56 7.79
C TRP A 147 2.94 -4.82 9.00
N ASP A 148 1.73 -5.19 9.45
CA ASP A 148 1.00 -4.54 10.55
C ASP A 148 0.68 -3.04 10.31
N VAL A 149 0.67 -2.61 9.05
CA VAL A 149 0.22 -1.27 8.63
C VAL A 149 -1.20 -1.38 8.11
N ASN A 150 -2.08 -0.50 8.55
CA ASN A 150 -3.46 -0.43 8.04
C ASN A 150 -3.74 0.98 7.54
N LEU A 151 -4.61 1.12 6.56
CA LEU A 151 -5.14 2.43 6.20
C LEU A 151 -6.03 2.96 7.33
N SER A 152 -6.08 4.28 7.49
CA SER A 152 -7.02 4.91 8.41
C SER A 152 -8.46 4.59 7.99
N ALA A 153 -9.39 4.51 8.95
CA ALA A 153 -10.77 4.12 8.65
C ALA A 153 -11.47 5.03 7.61
N ALA A 154 -11.07 6.31 7.55
CA ALA A 154 -11.54 7.23 6.52
C ALA A 154 -10.97 6.88 5.14
N PHE A 155 -9.66 6.62 5.07
CA PHE A 155 -8.98 6.35 3.80
C PHE A 155 -9.23 4.93 3.27
N GLU A 156 -9.58 3.98 4.14
CA GLU A 156 -10.00 2.63 3.75
C GLU A 156 -11.26 2.68 2.87
N LYS A 157 -12.25 3.49 3.25
CA LYS A 157 -13.47 3.70 2.46
C LYS A 157 -13.15 4.37 1.12
N GLU A 158 -12.26 5.37 1.13
CA GLU A 158 -11.81 6.07 -0.08
C GLU A 158 -11.07 5.13 -1.03
N HIS A 159 -10.27 4.19 -0.50
CA HIS A 159 -9.61 3.16 -1.30
C HIS A 159 -10.63 2.24 -1.99
N GLU A 160 -11.64 1.77 -1.27
CA GLU A 160 -12.70 0.94 -1.86
C GLU A 160 -13.48 1.70 -2.95
N GLU A 161 -13.82 2.96 -2.68
CA GLU A 161 -14.49 3.83 -3.65
C GLU A 161 -13.61 4.10 -4.87
N LEU A 162 -12.31 4.29 -4.68
CA LEU A 162 -11.34 4.43 -5.77
C LEU A 162 -11.32 3.17 -6.65
N LEU A 163 -11.23 1.98 -6.06
CA LEU A 163 -11.25 0.72 -6.82
C LEU A 163 -12.53 0.54 -7.62
N LYS A 164 -13.68 0.94 -7.06
CA LYS A 164 -14.97 0.92 -7.75
C LYS A 164 -15.01 1.91 -8.91
N CYS A 165 -14.55 3.15 -8.69
CA CYS A 165 -14.44 4.17 -9.73
C CYS A 165 -13.52 3.72 -10.87
N LEU A 166 -12.37 3.11 -10.57
CA LEU A 166 -11.45 2.56 -11.58
C LEU A 166 -12.08 1.45 -12.42
N ALA A 167 -12.84 0.55 -11.78
CA ALA A 167 -13.56 -0.51 -12.48
C ALA A 167 -14.62 0.06 -13.44
N ASN A 168 -15.41 1.02 -12.97
CA ASN A 168 -16.45 1.66 -13.78
C ASN A 168 -15.85 2.52 -14.91
N LEU A 169 -14.74 3.22 -14.64
CA LEU A 169 -14.01 3.99 -15.63
C LEU A 169 -13.61 3.12 -16.81
N LYS A 170 -13.05 1.93 -16.55
CA LYS A 170 -12.69 0.96 -17.59
C LYS A 170 -13.88 0.60 -18.49
N VAL A 171 -15.05 0.34 -17.92
CA VAL A 171 -16.26 0.02 -18.68
C VAL A 171 -16.66 1.17 -19.60
N VAL A 172 -16.67 2.40 -19.06
CA VAL A 172 -16.99 3.59 -19.85
C VAL A 172 -15.95 3.83 -20.93
N MET A 173 -14.67 3.61 -20.66
CA MET A 173 -13.59 3.72 -21.66
C MET A 173 -13.79 2.74 -22.82
N THR A 174 -14.13 1.48 -22.54
CA THR A 174 -14.42 0.50 -23.60
C THR A 174 -15.61 0.94 -24.46
N GLY A 175 -16.69 1.41 -23.83
CA GLY A 175 -17.84 1.97 -24.56
C GLY A 175 -17.44 3.18 -25.42
N LEU A 176 -16.76 4.15 -24.83
CA LEU A 176 -16.32 5.37 -25.50
C LEU A 176 -15.38 5.06 -26.68
N SER A 177 -14.39 4.19 -26.50
CA SER A 177 -13.47 3.78 -27.56
C SER A 177 -14.18 3.05 -28.71
N SER A 178 -15.19 2.22 -28.40
CA SER A 178 -16.00 1.55 -29.42
C SER A 178 -16.83 2.55 -30.23
N GLN A 179 -17.50 3.50 -29.57
CA GLN A 179 -18.27 4.54 -30.27
C GLN A 179 -17.37 5.44 -31.12
N LEU A 180 -16.20 5.82 -30.61
CA LEU A 180 -15.22 6.61 -31.35
C LEU A 180 -14.69 5.84 -32.57
N PHE A 181 -14.41 4.55 -32.43
CA PHE A 181 -14.01 3.72 -33.56
C PHE A 181 -15.06 3.70 -34.68
N HIS A 182 -16.34 3.54 -34.34
CA HIS A 182 -17.43 3.57 -35.32
C HIS A 182 -17.65 4.96 -35.92
N TYR A 183 -17.49 6.03 -35.14
CA TYR A 183 -17.54 7.40 -35.62
C TYR A 183 -16.47 7.68 -36.68
N TYR A 184 -15.20 7.35 -36.40
CA TYR A 184 -14.10 7.58 -37.35
C TYR A 184 -14.15 6.64 -38.56
N LYS A 185 -14.68 5.43 -38.41
CA LYS A 185 -14.82 4.49 -39.53
C LYS A 185 -15.93 4.86 -40.50
N ASN A 186 -17.07 5.34 -39.99
CA ASN A 186 -18.28 5.56 -40.78
C ASN A 186 -18.57 7.03 -41.05
N HIS A 187 -17.84 7.97 -40.43
CA HIS A 187 -18.06 9.42 -40.45
C HIS A 187 -19.53 9.82 -40.19
N SER A 188 -20.25 9.03 -39.39
CA SER A 188 -21.65 9.26 -39.09
C SER A 188 -21.81 10.03 -37.78
N ASN A 189 -22.56 11.13 -37.82
CA ASN A 189 -22.90 11.94 -36.65
C ASN A 189 -23.89 11.25 -35.70
N GLU A 190 -24.46 10.10 -36.08
CA GLU A 190 -25.38 9.33 -35.24
C GLU A 190 -24.75 8.91 -33.90
N TYR A 191 -23.42 8.73 -33.87
CA TYR A 191 -22.69 8.32 -32.68
C TYR A 191 -22.33 9.50 -31.74
N MET A 192 -22.52 10.76 -32.15
CA MET A 192 -22.13 11.94 -31.35
C MET A 192 -22.85 12.02 -30.01
N THR A 193 -24.15 11.75 -30.00
CA THR A 193 -24.94 11.79 -28.76
C THR A 193 -24.43 10.77 -27.72
N GLU A 194 -24.07 9.57 -28.17
CA GLU A 194 -23.54 8.53 -27.30
C GLU A 194 -22.08 8.81 -26.88
N ILE A 195 -21.25 9.38 -27.77
CA ILE A 195 -19.90 9.83 -27.43
C ILE A 195 -19.95 10.91 -26.34
N ASP A 196 -20.82 11.92 -26.48
CA ASP A 196 -21.01 12.97 -25.48
C ASP A 196 -21.46 12.41 -24.14
N ARG A 197 -22.40 11.45 -24.16
CA ARG A 197 -22.88 10.79 -22.94
C ARG A 197 -21.75 10.03 -22.24
N HIS A 198 -21.00 9.21 -22.97
CA HIS A 198 -19.89 8.42 -22.41
C HIS A 198 -18.75 9.33 -21.95
N LYS A 199 -18.46 10.43 -22.67
CA LYS A 199 -17.45 11.43 -22.27
C LYS A 199 -17.87 12.16 -20.99
N LYS A 200 -19.15 12.50 -20.81
CA LYS A 200 -19.67 13.06 -19.55
C LYS A 200 -19.51 12.08 -18.38
N MET A 201 -19.86 10.81 -18.57
CA MET A 201 -19.67 9.78 -17.54
C MET A 201 -18.18 9.59 -17.19
N PHE A 202 -17.32 9.52 -18.22
CA PHE A 202 -15.88 9.44 -18.06
C PHE A 202 -15.32 10.61 -17.24
N ASN A 203 -15.70 11.84 -17.58
CA ASN A 203 -15.29 13.03 -16.83
C ASN A 203 -15.80 13.01 -15.37
N GLY A 204 -17.00 12.47 -15.14
CA GLY A 204 -17.54 12.28 -13.79
C GLY A 204 -16.69 11.34 -12.94
N TYR A 205 -16.35 10.16 -13.47
CA TYR A 205 -15.48 9.21 -12.77
C TYR A 205 -14.06 9.76 -12.57
N LEU A 206 -13.51 10.45 -13.58
CA LEU A 206 -12.22 11.12 -13.45
C LEU A 206 -12.21 12.14 -12.31
N LYS A 207 -13.27 12.94 -12.18
CA LYS A 207 -13.40 13.92 -11.10
C LYS A 207 -13.41 13.21 -9.74
N SER A 208 -14.22 12.18 -9.56
CA SER A 208 -14.25 11.42 -8.30
C SER A 208 -12.89 10.83 -7.94
N ILE A 209 -12.16 10.27 -8.91
CA ILE A 209 -10.82 9.73 -8.68
C ILE A 209 -9.84 10.85 -8.29
N ARG A 210 -9.86 11.99 -8.99
CA ARG A 210 -9.02 13.15 -8.65
C ARG A 210 -9.33 13.70 -7.27
N ASP A 211 -10.59 13.77 -6.89
CA ASP A 211 -11.01 14.27 -5.57
C ASP A 211 -10.47 13.38 -4.45
N ILE A 212 -10.56 12.04 -4.60
CA ILE A 212 -9.96 11.07 -3.66
C ILE A 212 -8.44 11.24 -3.58
N LEU A 213 -7.76 11.29 -4.74
CA LEU A 213 -6.30 11.43 -4.79
C LEU A 213 -5.80 12.77 -4.25
N ASN A 214 -6.57 13.85 -4.42
CA ASN A 214 -6.24 15.16 -3.87
C ASN A 214 -6.48 15.22 -2.37
N LYS A 215 -7.56 14.59 -1.87
CA LYS A 215 -7.84 14.49 -0.43
C LYS A 215 -6.70 13.80 0.31
N ARG A 216 -6.09 12.77 -0.27
CA ARG A 216 -4.86 12.14 0.24
C ARG A 216 -3.76 13.16 0.56
N ARG A 217 -3.52 14.15 -0.31
CA ARG A 217 -2.45 15.15 -0.13
C ARG A 217 -2.69 16.01 1.12
N SER A 218 -3.95 16.25 1.47
CA SER A 218 -4.33 17.03 2.66
C SER A 218 -4.12 16.27 3.97
N LEU A 219 -4.28 14.94 3.97
CA LEU A 219 -4.21 14.10 5.17
C LEU A 219 -2.78 13.85 5.67
N LYS A 220 -1.77 14.08 4.82
CA LYS A 220 -0.35 13.75 5.08
C LYS A 220 -0.16 12.26 5.41
N PHE A 221 1.09 11.84 5.64
CA PHE A 221 1.44 10.43 5.86
C PHE A 221 0.72 9.84 7.09
N ASP A 222 0.69 10.58 8.20
CA ASP A 222 0.11 10.14 9.47
C ASP A 222 -1.43 10.04 9.43
N GLY A 223 -2.10 10.73 8.52
CA GLY A 223 -3.55 10.64 8.34
C GLY A 223 -3.99 9.47 7.46
N ILE A 224 -3.07 8.89 6.69
CA ILE A 224 -3.34 7.79 5.75
C ILE A 224 -3.08 6.44 6.40
N PHE A 225 -1.99 6.32 7.16
CA PHE A 225 -1.54 5.05 7.70
C PHE A 225 -1.63 4.97 9.22
N THR A 226 -1.95 3.78 9.71
CA THR A 226 -1.96 3.43 11.12
C THR A 226 -1.04 2.23 11.33
N PHE A 227 0.00 2.43 12.14
CA PHE A 227 0.97 1.40 12.50
C PHE A 227 0.52 0.72 13.79
N LYS A 228 0.45 -0.62 13.80
CA LYS A 228 0.14 -1.42 15.00
C LYS A 228 1.39 -1.87 15.75
#